data_AF-A0A382UIJ0-F1
#
_entry.id   AF-A0A382UIJ0-F1
#
_cell.length_a   1.000
_cell.length_b   1.000
_cell.length_c   1.000
_cell.angle_alpha   90.00
_cell.angle_beta   90.00
_cell.angle_gamma   90.00
#
_symmetry.space_group_name_H-M   'P 1'
#
loop_
_entity.id
_entity.type
_entity.pdbx_description
1 polymer ?
#
loop_
_entity_poly.entity_id
_entity_poly.type
_entity_poly.pdbx_seq_one_letter_code
_entity_poly.pdbx_strand_id
1 'polypeptide(L)'
;MKILITGGAGFIGSAVVRHAIAEGHSVINLDSLTYAACLKNVASVASNSLYVFEHADIRDRKTLDTIFLKHQPDAVMHLAAESHVDRSIDEPRTFIDTNIT
;
A
#
# COMPACT_ATOMS: atom_id res chain seq x y z
N MET A 1 1.08 17.09 3.64
CA MET A 1 -0.12 16.24 3.73
C MET A 1 0.28 14.86 4.23
N LYS A 2 -0.66 14.13 4.81
CA LYS A 2 -0.51 12.74 5.22
C LYS A 2 -1.26 11.85 4.23
N ILE A 3 -0.55 10.97 3.53
CA ILE A 3 -1.08 10.19 2.42
C ILE A 3 -1.04 8.72 2.79
N LEU A 4 -2.17 8.03 2.68
CA LEU A 4 -2.21 6.58 2.71
C LEU A 4 -1.96 6.05 1.29
N ILE A 5 -0.87 5.30 1.11
CA ILE A 5 -0.54 4.63 -0.14
C ILE A 5 -0.70 3.14 0.08
N THR A 6 -1.65 2.50 -0.60
CA THR A 6 -1.77 1.04 -0.57
C THR A 6 -0.89 0.42 -1.66
N GLY A 7 -0.32 -0.76 -1.42
CA GLY A 7 0.56 -1.43 -2.38
C GLY A 7 1.93 -0.74 -2.51
N GLY A 8 2.34 0.02 -1.49
CA GLY A 8 3.54 0.86 -1.53
C GLY A 8 4.85 0.08 -1.48
N ALA A 9 4.84 -1.24 -1.22
CA ALA A 9 6.03 -2.09 -1.39
C ALA A 9 6.15 -2.68 -2.81
N GLY A 10 5.16 -2.47 -3.68
CA GLY A 10 5.20 -2.85 -5.09
C GLY A 10 6.04 -1.91 -5.97
N PHE A 11 6.09 -2.19 -7.28
CA PHE A 11 6.92 -1.43 -8.23
C PHE A 11 6.54 0.05 -8.31
N ILE A 12 5.30 0.36 -8.71
CA ILE A 12 4.82 1.76 -8.81
C ILE A 12 4.70 2.37 -7.42
N GLY A 13 4.10 1.64 -6.47
CA GLY A 13 3.86 2.13 -5.12
C GLY A 13 5.13 2.61 -4.41
N SER A 14 6.22 1.85 -4.49
CA SER A 14 7.48 2.24 -3.85
C SER A 14 8.13 3.49 -4.45
N ALA A 15 7.94 3.74 -5.75
CA ALA A 15 8.37 4.98 -6.38
C ALA A 15 7.55 6.18 -5.86
N VAL A 16 6.24 6.02 -5.77
CA VAL A 16 5.34 7.06 -5.24
C VAL A 16 5.63 7.35 -3.76
N VAL A 17 5.84 6.31 -2.94
CA VAL A 17 6.24 6.44 -1.53
C VAL A 17 7.51 7.29 -1.39
N ARG A 18 8.58 6.92 -2.13
CA ARG A 18 9.85 7.66 -2.07
C ARG A 18 9.70 9.10 -2.56
N HIS A 19 8.94 9.32 -3.62
CA HIS A 19 8.70 10.65 -4.15
C HIS A 19 7.90 11.53 -3.18
N ALA A 20 6.80 11.03 -2.62
CA ALA A 20 5.98 11.78 -1.66
C ALA A 20 6.78 12.20 -0.41
N ILE A 21 7.66 11.32 0.08
CA ILE A 21 8.54 11.66 1.21
C ILE A 21 9.56 12.72 0.81
N ALA A 22 10.13 12.65 -0.39
CA ALA A 22 11.07 13.66 -0.89
C ALA A 22 10.42 15.04 -1.01
N GLU A 23 9.12 15.09 -1.34
CA GLU A 23 8.29 16.31 -1.36
C GLU A 23 7.79 16.74 0.04
N GLY A 24 8.24 16.08 1.11
CA GLY A 24 7.93 16.44 2.49
C GLY A 24 6.53 16.00 2.96
N HIS A 25 5.89 15.05 2.29
CA HIS A 25 4.65 14.45 2.75
C HIS A 25 4.89 13.30 3.72
N SER A 26 4.00 13.15 4.70
CA SER A 26 3.95 11.95 5.55
C SER A 26 3.24 10.84 4.79
N VAL A 27 3.81 9.64 4.80
CA VAL A 27 3.30 8.48 4.07
C VAL A 27 3.00 7.35 5.05
N ILE A 28 1.75 6.87 5.01
CA ILE A 28 1.37 5.56 5.53
C ILE A 28 1.45 4.60 4.35
N ASN A 29 2.45 3.73 4.33
CA ASN A 29 2.54 2.66 3.36
C ASN A 29 1.81 1.43 3.91
N LEU A 30 0.66 1.11 3.32
CA LEU A 30 -0.10 -0.09 3.62
C LEU A 30 0.17 -1.15 2.56
N ASP A 31 0.65 -2.31 2.95
CA ASP A 31 0.87 -3.41 2.02
C ASP A 31 0.63 -4.76 2.70
N SER A 32 0.16 -5.75 1.94
CA SER A 32 -0.07 -7.11 2.42
C SER A 32 1.16 -8.02 2.24
N LEU A 33 2.18 -7.53 1.54
CA LEU A 33 3.42 -8.23 1.22
C LEU A 33 3.18 -9.54 0.44
N THR A 34 2.22 -9.52 -0.48
CA THR A 34 1.95 -10.63 -1.40
C THR A 34 2.93 -10.64 -2.58
N TYR A 35 2.62 -11.36 -3.65
CA TYR A 35 3.58 -11.80 -4.69
C TYR A 35 4.45 -10.69 -5.31
N ALA A 36 3.95 -9.47 -5.43
CA ALA A 36 4.64 -8.37 -6.12
C ALA A 36 5.34 -7.36 -5.17
N ALA A 37 5.28 -7.59 -3.86
CA ALA A 37 5.73 -6.64 -2.86
C ALA A 37 7.10 -7.01 -2.28
N CYS A 38 7.96 -6.00 -2.08
CA CYS A 38 9.29 -6.19 -1.47
C CYS A 38 9.70 -4.96 -0.65
N LEU A 39 9.92 -5.14 0.65
CA LEU A 39 10.34 -4.05 1.55
C LEU A 39 11.68 -3.40 1.15
N LYS A 40 12.53 -4.10 0.38
CA LYS A 40 13.76 -3.51 -0.17
C LYS A 40 13.48 -2.32 -1.08
N ASN A 41 12.31 -2.29 -1.73
CA ASN A 41 11.92 -1.20 -2.62
C ASN A 41 11.73 0.14 -1.88
N VAL A 42 11.46 0.10 -0.57
CA VAL A 42 11.27 1.26 0.30
C VAL A 42 12.37 1.40 1.36
N ALA A 43 13.42 0.59 1.31
CA ALA A 43 14.49 0.57 2.32
C ALA A 43 15.18 1.94 2.51
N SER A 44 15.31 2.72 1.43
CA SER A 44 15.91 4.06 1.46
C SER A 44 15.15 5.08 2.31
N VAL A 45 13.87 4.82 2.59
CA VAL A 45 13.01 5.71 3.39
C VAL A 45 12.48 5.03 4.66
N ALA A 46 12.86 3.78 4.92
CA ALA A 46 12.33 2.99 6.03
C ALA A 46 12.60 3.59 7.42
N SER A 47 13.67 4.38 7.57
CA SER A 47 14.02 5.07 8.81
C SER A 47 13.61 6.56 8.82
N ASN A 48 12.92 7.04 7.78
CA ASN A 48 12.47 8.43 7.71
C ASN A 48 11.28 8.65 8.67
N SER A 49 11.28 9.73 9.44
CA SER A 49 10.20 10.06 10.38
C SER A 49 8.85 10.34 9.70
N LEU A 50 8.86 10.64 8.40
CA LEU A 50 7.67 10.81 7.57
C LEU A 50 7.11 9.49 7.05
N TYR A 51 7.79 8.36 7.24
CA TYR A 51 7.36 7.06 6.75
C TYR A 51 6.85 6.18 7.89
N VAL A 52 5.67 5.59 7.71
CA VAL A 52 5.17 4.51 8.56
C VAL A 52 4.67 3.36 7.69
N PHE A 53 4.95 2.14 8.12
CA PHE A 53 4.50 0.92 7.44
C PHE A 53 3.39 0.24 8.26
N GLU A 54 2.30 -0.09 7.60
CA GLU A 54 1.21 -0.91 8.14
C GLU A 54 1.12 -2.19 7.31
N HIS A 55 1.45 -3.34 7.92
CA HIS A 55 1.28 -4.63 7.26
C HIS A 55 -0.18 -5.06 7.39
N ALA A 56 -0.96 -4.84 6.34
CA ALA A 56 -2.39 -5.12 6.34
C ALA A 56 -2.91 -5.48 4.95
N ASP A 57 -4.01 -6.21 4.92
CA ASP A 57 -4.77 -6.50 3.71
C ASP A 57 -5.87 -5.44 3.53
N ILE A 58 -6.03 -4.93 2.31
CA ILE A 58 -7.08 -3.96 1.96
C ILE A 58 -8.49 -4.55 2.08
N ARG A 59 -8.62 -5.89 2.09
CA ARG A 59 -9.89 -6.59 2.30
C ARG A 59 -10.30 -6.66 3.77
N ASP A 60 -9.37 -6.45 4.71
CA ASP A 60 -9.68 -6.46 6.14
C ASP A 60 -10.23 -5.10 6.58
N ARG A 61 -11.55 -4.97 6.50
CA ARG A 61 -12.28 -3.77 6.88
C ARG A 61 -11.97 -3.29 8.31
N LYS A 62 -11.86 -4.21 9.28
CA LYS A 62 -11.67 -3.81 10.69
C LYS A 62 -10.28 -3.24 10.91
N THR A 63 -9.28 -3.85 10.28
CA THR A 63 -7.91 -3.35 10.30
C THR A 63 -7.83 -2.00 9.60
N LEU A 64 -8.48 -1.83 8.45
CA LEU A 64 -8.56 -0.53 7.78
C LEU A 64 -9.23 0.54 8.66
N ASP A 65 -10.38 0.27 9.27
CA ASP A 65 -11.04 1.22 10.17
C ASP A 65 -10.08 1.70 11.28
N THR A 66 -9.29 0.77 11.84
CA THR A 66 -8.26 1.08 12.86
C THR A 66 -7.14 1.96 12.30
N ILE A 67 -6.62 1.65 11.12
CA ILE A 67 -5.56 2.42 10.44
C ILE A 67 -6.06 3.84 10.12
N PHE A 68 -7.27 3.98 9.58
CA PHE A 68 -7.87 5.27 9.28
C PHE A 68 -8.09 6.10 10.56
N LEU A 69 -8.61 5.50 11.63
CA LEU A 69 -8.76 6.18 12.92
C LEU A 69 -7.42 6.62 13.52
N LYS A 70 -6.40 5.75 13.49
CA LYS A 70 -5.06 6.04 14.03
C LYS A 70 -4.35 7.15 13.26
N HIS A 71 -4.38 7.08 11.93
CA HIS A 71 -3.52 7.93 11.09
C HIS A 71 -4.22 9.17 10.57
N GLN A 72 -5.53 9.11 10.31
CA GLN A 72 -6.30 10.21 9.72
C GLN A 72 -5.62 10.78 8.45
N PRO A 73 -5.48 9.99 7.37
CA PRO A 73 -4.85 10.48 6.14
C PRO A 73 -5.71 11.55 5.46
N ASP A 74 -5.06 12.57 4.88
CA ASP A 74 -5.69 13.64 4.10
C ASP A 74 -6.11 13.13 2.69
N ALA A 75 -5.39 12.13 2.18
CA ALA A 75 -5.59 11.57 0.84
C ALA A 75 -5.24 10.08 0.80
N VAL A 76 -5.81 9.37 -0.17
CA VAL A 76 -5.54 7.95 -0.45
C VAL A 76 -5.05 7.80 -1.88
N MET A 77 -3.91 7.14 -2.06
CA MET A 77 -3.41 6.67 -3.35
C MET A 77 -3.51 5.14 -3.36
N HIS A 78 -4.48 4.60 -4.08
CA HIS A 78 -4.82 3.18 -4.05
C HIS A 78 -4.12 2.42 -5.17
N LEU A 79 -3.05 1.67 -4.84
CA LEU A 79 -2.25 0.91 -5.81
C LEU A 79 -2.14 -0.59 -5.47
N ALA A 80 -2.65 -1.01 -4.31
CA ALA A 80 -2.79 -2.42 -3.97
C ALA A 80 -3.86 -3.08 -4.84
N ALA A 81 -3.50 -4.14 -5.54
CA ALA A 81 -4.39 -4.93 -6.37
C ALA A 81 -3.76 -6.30 -6.64
N GLU A 82 -4.57 -7.31 -6.93
CA GLU A 82 -4.13 -8.43 -7.76
C GLU A 82 -4.05 -7.91 -9.20
N SER A 83 -2.85 -7.71 -9.72
CA SER A 83 -2.65 -6.94 -10.96
C SER A 83 -2.12 -7.77 -12.12
N HIS A 84 -1.73 -9.02 -11.88
CA HIS A 84 -1.19 -9.88 -12.91
C HIS A 84 -2.30 -10.51 -13.77
N VAL A 85 -2.28 -10.25 -15.08
CA VAL A 85 -3.33 -10.71 -15.99
C VAL A 85 -3.45 -12.24 -15.99
N ASP A 86 -2.34 -12.97 -16.07
CA ASP A 86 -2.40 -14.44 -16.08
C ASP A 86 -3.01 -15.00 -14.78
N ARG A 87 -2.68 -14.41 -13.63
CA ARG A 87 -3.27 -14.80 -12.34
C ARG A 87 -4.75 -14.48 -12.26
N SER A 88 -5.23 -13.46 -12.99
CA SER A 88 -6.67 -13.19 -13.08
C SER A 88 -7.43 -14.29 -13.85
N ILE A 89 -6.74 -15.03 -14.73
CA ILE A 89 -7.31 -16.15 -15.48
C ILE A 89 -7.29 -17.43 -14.64
N ASP A 90 -6.15 -17.70 -13.98
CA ASP A 90 -5.96 -18.90 -13.17
C ASP A 90 -6.70 -18.82 -11.82
N GLU A 91 -6.72 -17.64 -11.19
CA GLU A 91 -7.29 -17.36 -9.86
C GLU A 91 -8.29 -16.19 -9.89
N PRO A 92 -9.38 -16.27 -10.68
CA PRO A 92 -10.30 -15.15 -10.89
C PRO A 92 -11.00 -14.70 -9.60
N ARG A 93 -11.21 -15.61 -8.64
CA ARG A 93 -11.79 -15.27 -7.35
C ARG A 93 -10.86 -14.36 -6.54
N THR A 94 -9.57 -14.68 -6.43
CA THR A 94 -8.59 -13.84 -5.73
C THR A 94 -8.51 -12.44 -6.35
N PHE A 95 -8.62 -12.37 -7.68
CA PHE A 95 -8.64 -11.11 -8.41
C PHE A 95 -9.85 -10.24 -8.04
N ILE A 96 -11.06 -10.80 -8.09
CA ILE A 96 -12.29 -10.09 -7.69
C ILE A 96 -12.25 -9.72 -6.21
N ASP A 97 -11.87 -10.67 -5.36
CA ASP A 97 -11.86 -10.48 -3.92
C ASP A 97 -10.90 -9.35 -3.51
N THR A 98 -9.74 -9.23 -4.17
CA THR A 98 -8.75 -8.19 -3.85
C THR A 98 -9.12 -6.84 -4.45
N ASN A 99 -9.65 -6.83 -5.67
CA ASN A 99 -9.79 -5.57 -6.43
C ASN A 99 -11.15 -4.91 -6.23
N ILE A 100 -12.17 -5.64 -5.76
CA ILE A 100 -13.56 -5.15 -5.73
C ILE A 100 -14.22 -5.25 -4.34
N THR A 101 -13.99 -6.33 -3.57
CA THR A 101 -14.78 -6.64 -2.36
C THR A 101 -14.04 -6.37 -1.05
#